data_AF-A0A3B5B0T8-F1
#
_entry.id   AF-A0A3B5B0T8-F1
#
_cell.length_a   1.000
_cell.length_b   1.000
_cell.length_c   1.000
_cell.angle_alpha   90.00
_cell.angle_beta   90.00
_cell.angle_gamma   90.00
#
_symmetry.space_group_name_H-M   'P 1'
#
loop_
_entity.id
_entity.type
_entity.pdbx_description
1 polymer ?
#
loop_
_entity_poly.entity_id
_entity_poly.type
_entity_poly.pdbx_seq_one_letter_code
_entity_poly.pdbx_strand_id
1 'polypeptide(L)'
;MRAREGGRDATVLGESEQVIKEEKRLNRRQGVNTFLAHLYVLLCKQLTYPEDLPQISVVFIFVNEALSVILRSVHSVVNHTPAHLLKEIILVDDNSDSVELKFNLDQYVNKRYPGLVKIVRNSKREGLIRARIHGWNAATAPVVGFFDAHVEFNTGWAEPILTRMKEDHTRIILPAIDNIKYNTFEVQQYANAAHGYNWGLWCMYIIPPQEWLDKGDETAPIRTPAMIGCSFVVDREYFGDIGLLDPGMEVYGGENIELGMRVWQCGGSMEVLPCARVAHIERTKKPYNNDIDYYAKRNALRAAEVWMDEYKSHVYMAWNIPMNNPGVDFGDVSERLALRKRLQCRSFRWYLEHVYPEMRIYNNTITYGEVRNSKASGYCLDQGSEDDDKAILYPCHGMSSQLARYSTEGLLQLGPLGSTTFLPDTKCLIDDGRGRTPSLKKCDAVSRISQRLWDFTQNGPIISRDTGRCLEVEMSKDANFGLRLVVQRCSGQKWMIRNWIKHPRH
;
A
#
# COMPACT_ATOMS: atom_id res chain seq x y z
N MET A 1 -73.75 -0.08 -4.99
CA MET A 1 -72.41 -0.67 -4.84
C MET A 1 -71.36 0.40 -5.12
N ARG A 2 -70.68 0.88 -4.07
CA ARG A 2 -69.49 1.76 -4.14
C ARG A 2 -68.42 1.10 -3.28
N ALA A 3 -67.21 0.92 -3.80
CA ALA A 3 -65.98 0.65 -3.04
C ALA A 3 -64.81 1.07 -3.95
N ARG A 4 -64.20 2.24 -3.70
CA ARG A 4 -63.07 2.57 -2.80
C ARG A 4 -61.71 2.34 -3.46
N GLU A 5 -61.12 3.46 -3.89
CA GLU A 5 -59.69 3.67 -4.09
C GLU A 5 -58.95 3.72 -2.73
N GLY A 6 -57.67 3.34 -2.71
CA GLY A 6 -56.79 3.61 -1.57
C GLY A 6 -55.49 2.78 -1.53
N GLY A 7 -54.39 3.39 -1.98
CA GLY A 7 -53.08 3.37 -1.30
C GLY A 7 -52.16 2.16 -1.46
N ARG A 8 -51.02 2.36 -2.14
CA ARG A 8 -49.69 1.79 -1.79
C ARG A 8 -48.60 2.39 -2.69
N ASP A 9 -47.98 3.48 -2.24
CA ASP A 9 -46.77 4.05 -2.87
C ASP A 9 -45.87 4.82 -1.86
N ALA A 10 -45.88 4.41 -0.58
CA ALA A 10 -45.25 5.18 0.51
C ALA A 10 -44.20 4.42 1.34
N THR A 11 -43.87 3.15 1.02
CA THR A 11 -43.08 2.31 1.93
C THR A 11 -41.56 2.40 1.74
N VAL A 12 -41.04 2.68 0.53
CA VAL A 12 -39.58 2.66 0.26
C VAL A 12 -38.87 3.97 0.65
N LEU A 13 -39.58 5.10 0.64
CA LEU A 13 -39.03 6.40 1.10
C LEU A 13 -38.88 6.46 2.63
N GLY A 14 -39.74 5.75 3.37
CA GLY A 14 -39.76 5.76 4.84
C GLY A 14 -38.56 5.05 5.49
N GLU A 15 -37.99 4.02 4.87
CA GLU A 15 -36.81 3.31 5.39
C GLU A 15 -35.55 4.19 5.33
N SER A 16 -35.39 5.01 4.28
CA SER A 16 -34.26 5.95 4.16
C SER A 16 -34.32 7.10 5.17
N GLU A 17 -35.51 7.58 5.54
CA GLU A 17 -35.69 8.61 6.57
C GLU A 17 -35.58 8.05 8.00
N GLN A 18 -35.87 6.76 8.22
CA GLN A 18 -35.69 6.09 9.51
C GLN A 18 -34.22 5.88 9.85
N VAL A 19 -33.38 5.52 8.87
CA VAL A 19 -31.91 5.42 9.04
C VAL A 19 -31.31 6.78 9.47
N ILE A 20 -31.76 7.88 8.87
CA ILE A 20 -31.34 9.25 9.22
C ILE A 20 -31.81 9.66 10.64
N LYS A 21 -32.95 9.13 11.11
CA LYS A 21 -33.47 9.40 12.47
C LYS A 21 -32.71 8.63 13.56
N GLU A 22 -32.24 7.41 13.28
CA GLU A 22 -31.40 6.66 14.24
C GLU A 22 -29.99 7.25 14.36
N GLU A 23 -29.44 7.80 13.26
CA GLU A 23 -28.14 8.47 13.20
C GLU A 23 -28.04 9.70 14.13
N LYS A 24 -29.11 10.53 14.19
CA LYS A 24 -29.21 11.66 15.13
C LYS A 24 -29.25 11.24 16.61
N ARG A 25 -29.61 9.98 16.90
CA ARG A 25 -29.75 9.45 18.26
C ARG A 25 -28.44 8.85 18.78
N LEU A 26 -27.58 8.34 17.89
CA LEU A 26 -26.29 7.71 18.24
C LEU A 26 -25.16 8.73 18.48
N ASN A 27 -25.18 9.87 17.78
CA ASN A 27 -24.15 10.93 17.90
C ASN A 27 -24.12 11.70 19.25
N ARG A 28 -24.96 11.36 20.23
CA ARG A 28 -25.00 12.02 21.56
C ARG A 28 -24.16 11.35 22.65
N ARG A 29 -23.40 10.30 22.35
CA ARG A 29 -22.56 9.61 23.35
C ARG A 29 -21.14 9.43 22.82
N GLN A 30 -20.27 10.39 23.09
CA GLN A 30 -18.83 10.23 22.87
C GLN A 30 -18.06 10.66 24.12
N GLY A 31 -17.15 9.78 24.54
CA GLY A 31 -16.24 10.00 25.65
C GLY A 31 -14.87 9.39 25.36
N VAL A 32 -13.85 10.21 25.61
CA VAL A 32 -12.46 9.90 26.00
C VAL A 32 -11.49 9.43 24.89
N ASN A 33 -10.96 10.40 24.15
CA ASN A 33 -9.51 10.62 23.98
C ASN A 33 -9.24 12.08 23.57
N THR A 34 -9.93 13.00 24.25
CA THR A 34 -10.47 14.21 23.62
C THR A 34 -9.59 15.45 23.67
N PHE A 35 -8.56 15.54 24.51
CA PHE A 35 -7.90 16.84 24.75
C PHE A 35 -6.97 17.27 23.60
N LEU A 36 -6.07 16.39 23.15
CA LEU A 36 -5.18 16.67 22.01
C LEU A 36 -5.95 16.73 20.69
N ALA A 37 -6.85 15.76 20.44
CA ALA A 37 -7.76 15.76 19.29
C ALA A 37 -8.61 17.05 19.19
N HIS A 38 -9.12 17.57 20.31
CA HIS A 38 -9.82 18.87 20.32
C HIS A 38 -8.89 20.03 19.99
N LEU A 39 -7.66 20.06 20.53
CA LEU A 39 -6.72 21.15 20.31
C LEU A 39 -6.30 21.26 18.83
N TYR A 40 -6.14 20.13 18.13
CA TYR A 40 -5.86 20.09 16.69
C TYR A 40 -7.00 20.65 15.83
N VAL A 41 -8.22 20.23 16.13
CA VAL A 41 -9.41 20.75 15.45
C VAL A 41 -9.54 22.26 15.67
N LEU A 42 -9.09 22.78 16.80
CA LEU A 42 -9.10 24.22 17.09
C LEU A 42 -8.05 24.98 16.28
N LEU A 43 -6.82 24.46 16.11
CA LEU A 43 -5.77 25.13 15.31
C LEU A 43 -6.12 25.16 13.82
N CYS A 44 -6.56 24.03 13.25
CA CYS A 44 -6.97 23.99 11.83
C CYS A 44 -8.15 24.93 11.53
N LYS A 45 -9.05 25.16 12.50
CA LYS A 45 -10.16 26.11 12.37
C LYS A 45 -9.74 27.58 12.41
N GLN A 46 -8.55 27.89 12.91
CA GLN A 46 -8.01 29.25 12.95
C GLN A 46 -7.28 29.62 11.64
N LEU A 47 -7.04 28.64 10.77
CA LEU A 47 -6.44 28.89 9.46
C LEU A 47 -7.44 29.63 8.56
N THR A 48 -6.94 30.63 7.85
CA THR A 48 -7.68 31.38 6.84
C THR A 48 -7.16 31.01 5.47
N TYR A 49 -8.07 30.75 4.53
CA TYR A 49 -7.73 30.39 3.17
C TYR A 49 -8.14 31.51 2.20
N PRO A 50 -7.49 31.64 1.02
CA PRO A 50 -7.95 32.54 -0.02
C PRO A 50 -9.39 32.22 -0.44
N GLU A 51 -10.17 33.24 -0.82
CA GLU A 51 -11.53 33.05 -1.34
C GLU A 51 -11.53 32.58 -2.81
N ASP A 52 -10.48 32.93 -3.57
CA ASP A 52 -10.36 32.68 -4.99
C ASP A 52 -9.65 31.34 -5.28
N LEU A 53 -10.23 30.24 -4.77
CA LEU A 53 -9.71 28.89 -4.95
C LEU A 53 -10.25 28.23 -6.23
N PRO A 54 -9.47 27.34 -6.88
CA PRO A 54 -9.92 26.61 -8.06
C PRO A 54 -11.06 25.64 -7.71
N GLN A 55 -11.95 25.37 -8.66
CA GLN A 55 -13.00 24.38 -8.48
C GLN A 55 -12.45 22.95 -8.54
N ILE A 56 -13.14 22.02 -7.89
CA ILE A 56 -12.80 20.59 -7.83
C ILE A 56 -13.90 19.70 -8.40
N SER A 57 -13.50 18.71 -9.21
CA SER A 57 -14.32 17.55 -9.59
C SER A 57 -13.97 16.38 -8.66
N VAL A 58 -14.97 15.80 -8.00
CA VAL A 58 -14.77 14.66 -7.09
C VAL A 58 -15.18 13.37 -7.77
N VAL A 59 -14.26 12.42 -7.89
CA VAL A 59 -14.46 11.13 -8.57
C VAL A 59 -14.53 10.01 -7.53
N PHE A 60 -15.66 9.31 -7.49
CA PHE A 60 -15.82 8.06 -6.74
C PHE A 60 -15.83 6.87 -7.69
N ILE A 61 -15.00 5.87 -7.41
CA ILE A 61 -15.00 4.59 -8.15
C ILE A 61 -15.65 3.52 -7.29
N PHE A 62 -16.54 2.72 -7.88
CA PHE A 62 -17.18 1.62 -7.19
C PHE A 62 -17.44 0.41 -8.08
N VAL A 63 -17.51 -0.74 -7.42
CA VAL A 63 -18.03 -1.97 -7.99
C VAL A 63 -18.76 -2.74 -6.90
N ASN A 64 -20.06 -3.01 -7.11
CA ASN A 64 -20.92 -3.72 -6.15
C ASN A 64 -20.84 -3.15 -4.72
N GLU A 65 -20.67 -1.84 -4.57
CA GLU A 65 -20.71 -1.15 -3.28
C GLU A 65 -22.15 -1.03 -2.77
N ALA A 66 -22.36 -1.02 -1.46
CA ALA A 66 -23.70 -0.79 -0.91
C ALA A 66 -24.22 0.60 -1.30
N LEU A 67 -25.46 0.68 -1.80
CA LEU A 67 -26.07 1.93 -2.25
C LEU A 67 -26.06 2.99 -1.14
N SER A 68 -26.39 2.61 0.09
CA SER A 68 -26.36 3.51 1.26
C SER A 68 -24.98 4.11 1.50
N VAL A 69 -23.92 3.34 1.29
CA VAL A 69 -22.52 3.76 1.50
C VAL A 69 -22.09 4.74 0.41
N ILE A 70 -22.39 4.47 -0.87
CA ILE A 70 -22.14 5.41 -1.97
C ILE A 70 -22.85 6.74 -1.70
N LEU A 71 -24.14 6.67 -1.38
CA LEU A 71 -24.93 7.86 -1.13
C LEU A 71 -24.38 8.64 0.07
N ARG A 72 -23.96 7.98 1.14
CA ARG A 72 -23.34 8.63 2.30
C ARG A 72 -22.09 9.44 1.90
N SER A 73 -21.23 8.88 1.05
CA SER A 73 -20.05 9.58 0.51
C SER A 73 -20.47 10.81 -0.31
N VAL A 74 -21.49 10.68 -1.18
CA VAL A 74 -22.03 11.79 -1.98
C VAL A 74 -22.64 12.88 -1.10
N HIS A 75 -23.47 12.52 -0.13
CA HIS A 75 -24.06 13.49 0.81
C HIS A 75 -22.98 14.22 1.61
N SER A 76 -21.98 13.48 2.10
CA SER A 76 -20.90 14.04 2.90
C SER A 76 -20.10 15.08 2.11
N VAL A 77 -19.68 14.76 0.87
CA VAL A 77 -18.91 15.72 0.06
C VAL A 77 -19.74 16.95 -0.34
N VAL A 78 -21.04 16.79 -0.62
CA VAL A 78 -21.92 17.94 -0.93
C VAL A 78 -22.11 18.83 0.30
N ASN A 79 -22.31 18.23 1.48
CA ASN A 79 -22.60 18.99 2.69
C ASN A 79 -21.36 19.69 3.26
N HIS A 80 -20.16 19.16 3.01
CA HIS A 80 -18.91 19.63 3.63
C HIS A 80 -17.96 20.34 2.65
N THR A 81 -18.41 20.61 1.43
CA THR A 81 -17.65 21.38 0.43
C THR A 81 -18.43 22.65 0.06
N PRO A 82 -17.83 23.85 0.14
CA PRO A 82 -18.48 25.07 -0.32
C PRO A 82 -18.95 24.97 -1.78
N ALA A 83 -20.18 25.40 -2.04
CA ALA A 83 -20.84 25.22 -3.34
C ALA A 83 -20.10 25.88 -4.53
N HIS A 84 -19.32 26.94 -4.28
CA HIS A 84 -18.53 27.60 -5.32
C HIS A 84 -17.27 26.80 -5.69
N LEU A 85 -16.78 25.93 -4.80
CA LEU A 85 -15.62 25.06 -5.03
C LEU A 85 -15.99 23.74 -5.68
N LEU A 86 -17.13 23.14 -5.29
CA LEU A 86 -17.55 21.85 -5.85
C LEU A 86 -18.16 22.01 -7.26
N LYS A 87 -17.40 21.65 -8.29
CA LYS A 87 -17.87 21.72 -9.69
C LYS A 87 -18.87 20.62 -10.00
N GLU A 88 -18.49 19.39 -9.69
CA GLU A 88 -19.22 18.17 -10.04
C GLU A 88 -18.73 16.98 -9.22
N ILE A 89 -19.59 15.96 -9.14
CA ILE A 89 -19.27 14.65 -8.59
C ILE A 89 -19.44 13.61 -9.70
N ILE A 90 -18.45 12.76 -9.90
CA ILE A 90 -18.44 11.74 -10.95
C ILE A 90 -18.40 10.37 -10.28
N LEU A 91 -19.48 9.61 -10.45
CA LEU A 91 -19.60 8.24 -9.98
C LEU A 91 -19.21 7.30 -11.12
N VAL A 92 -18.06 6.64 -11.01
CA VAL A 92 -17.60 5.66 -11.99
C VAL A 92 -17.99 4.25 -11.54
N ASP A 93 -18.99 3.68 -12.22
CA ASP A 93 -19.41 2.30 -12.05
C ASP A 93 -18.50 1.38 -12.89
N ASP A 94 -17.62 0.62 -12.22
CA ASP A 94 -16.73 -0.36 -12.86
C ASP A 94 -17.45 -1.69 -13.14
N ASN A 95 -18.57 -1.57 -13.85
CA ASN A 95 -19.45 -2.66 -14.27
C ASN A 95 -19.98 -3.51 -13.09
N SER A 96 -20.71 -2.86 -12.18
CA SER A 96 -21.45 -3.51 -11.09
C SER A 96 -22.57 -4.40 -11.62
N ASP A 97 -22.85 -5.50 -10.92
CA ASP A 97 -23.93 -6.45 -11.21
C ASP A 97 -25.23 -6.09 -10.47
N SER A 98 -25.13 -5.33 -9.37
CA SER A 98 -26.27 -4.94 -8.54
C SER A 98 -27.26 -4.07 -9.31
N VAL A 99 -28.53 -4.49 -9.33
CA VAL A 99 -29.65 -3.76 -9.97
C VAL A 99 -29.89 -2.41 -9.30
N GLU A 100 -29.69 -2.31 -7.98
CA GLU A 100 -29.85 -1.06 -7.22
C GLU A 100 -28.87 0.02 -7.68
N LEU A 101 -27.66 -0.38 -8.10
CA LEU A 101 -26.64 0.53 -8.60
C LEU A 101 -26.86 0.94 -10.05
N LYS A 102 -27.89 0.39 -10.70
CA LYS A 102 -28.34 0.80 -12.03
C LYS A 102 -29.43 1.85 -11.89
N PHE A 103 -30.68 1.44 -12.01
CA PHE A 103 -31.82 2.34 -12.12
C PHE A 103 -32.05 3.19 -10.86
N ASN A 104 -31.94 2.60 -9.66
CA ASN A 104 -32.26 3.31 -8.42
C ASN A 104 -31.23 4.43 -8.13
N LEU A 105 -29.94 4.14 -8.35
CA LEU A 105 -28.88 5.15 -8.23
C LEU A 105 -29.11 6.30 -9.22
N ASP A 106 -29.37 5.99 -10.50
CA ASP A 106 -29.63 7.01 -11.53
C ASP A 106 -30.81 7.91 -11.14
N GLN A 107 -31.93 7.31 -10.74
CA GLN A 107 -33.11 8.07 -10.30
C GLN A 107 -32.80 8.95 -9.09
N TYR A 108 -32.10 8.42 -8.09
CA TYR A 108 -31.78 9.16 -6.88
C TYR A 108 -30.92 10.38 -7.18
N VAL A 109 -29.80 10.21 -7.91
CA VAL A 109 -28.87 11.32 -8.17
C VAL A 109 -29.48 12.36 -9.09
N ASN A 110 -30.24 11.95 -10.12
CA ASN A 110 -30.90 12.88 -11.03
C ASN A 110 -31.97 13.71 -10.32
N LYS A 111 -32.69 13.12 -9.36
CA LYS A 111 -33.71 13.83 -8.57
C LYS A 111 -33.09 14.74 -7.50
N ARG A 112 -32.07 14.28 -6.79
CA ARG A 112 -31.53 14.96 -5.60
C ARG A 112 -30.44 15.99 -5.92
N TYR A 113 -29.66 15.74 -6.97
CA TYR A 113 -28.47 16.52 -7.35
C TYR A 113 -28.41 16.80 -8.87
N PRO A 114 -29.47 17.40 -9.44
CA PRO A 114 -29.56 17.60 -10.89
C PRO A 114 -28.37 18.39 -11.43
N GLY A 115 -27.64 17.81 -12.38
CA GLY A 115 -26.47 18.42 -13.03
C GLY A 115 -25.17 18.41 -12.23
N LEU A 116 -25.24 18.23 -10.90
CA LEU A 116 -24.06 18.18 -10.03
C LEU A 116 -23.42 16.80 -10.00
N VAL A 117 -24.23 15.74 -9.93
CA VAL A 117 -23.75 14.34 -9.90
C VAL A 117 -23.92 13.70 -11.28
N LYS A 118 -22.84 13.14 -11.81
CA LYS A 118 -22.78 12.43 -13.08
C LYS A 118 -22.38 10.98 -12.85
N ILE A 119 -22.91 10.07 -13.66
CA ILE A 119 -22.57 8.64 -13.60
C ILE A 119 -21.87 8.26 -14.91
N VAL A 120 -20.70 7.64 -14.78
CA VAL A 120 -19.92 7.04 -15.88
C VAL A 120 -19.99 5.53 -15.69
N ARG A 121 -20.46 4.80 -16.70
CA ARG A 121 -20.59 3.33 -16.63
C ARG A 121 -19.62 2.66 -17.58
N ASN A 122 -18.74 1.82 -17.04
CA ASN A 122 -17.89 0.97 -17.85
C ASN A 122 -18.71 -0.18 -18.44
N SER A 123 -18.44 -0.53 -19.70
CA SER A 123 -19.10 -1.65 -20.40
C SER A 123 -18.59 -3.03 -19.97
N LYS A 124 -17.43 -3.07 -19.32
CA LYS A 124 -16.80 -4.26 -18.72
C LYS A 124 -16.06 -3.86 -17.46
N ARG A 125 -15.68 -4.83 -16.62
CA ARG A 125 -14.86 -4.56 -15.43
C ARG A 125 -13.43 -4.25 -15.85
N GLU A 126 -13.02 -3.00 -15.70
CA GLU A 126 -11.71 -2.49 -16.11
C GLU A 126 -10.67 -2.54 -14.98
N GLY A 127 -11.12 -2.49 -13.72
CA GLY A 127 -10.29 -2.35 -12.53
C GLY A 127 -10.14 -0.90 -12.07
N LEU A 128 -9.65 -0.73 -10.84
CA LEU A 128 -9.56 0.58 -10.16
C LEU A 128 -8.80 1.64 -10.99
N ILE A 129 -7.69 1.23 -11.59
CA ILE A 129 -6.77 2.10 -12.33
C ILE A 129 -7.45 2.73 -13.56
N ARG A 130 -8.02 1.89 -14.42
CA ARG A 130 -8.69 2.36 -15.65
C ARG A 130 -9.99 3.08 -15.34
N ALA A 131 -10.72 2.67 -14.30
CA ALA A 131 -11.89 3.41 -13.83
C ALA A 131 -11.53 4.84 -13.34
N ARG A 132 -10.40 5.03 -12.65
CA ARG A 132 -9.87 6.38 -12.33
C ARG A 132 -9.60 7.19 -13.59
N ILE A 133 -8.99 6.60 -14.60
CA ILE A 133 -8.72 7.27 -15.89
C ILE A 133 -10.04 7.69 -16.57
N HIS A 134 -11.07 6.84 -16.55
CA HIS A 134 -12.38 7.20 -17.08
C HIS A 134 -13.04 8.33 -16.30
N GLY A 135 -12.89 8.35 -14.96
CA GLY A 135 -13.33 9.47 -14.13
C GLY A 135 -12.61 10.77 -14.44
N TRP A 136 -11.29 10.71 -14.67
CA TRP A 136 -10.48 11.86 -15.11
C TRP A 136 -10.94 12.39 -16.48
N ASN A 137 -11.20 11.51 -17.46
CA ASN A 137 -11.69 11.90 -18.78
C ASN A 137 -13.04 12.64 -18.71
N ALA A 138 -13.89 12.28 -17.75
CA ALA A 138 -15.19 12.92 -17.54
C ALA A 138 -15.12 14.22 -16.72
N ALA A 139 -14.00 14.47 -16.03
CA ALA A 139 -13.81 15.63 -15.17
C ALA A 139 -13.49 16.91 -15.97
N THR A 140 -14.12 18.00 -15.55
CA THR A 140 -14.05 19.30 -16.23
C THR A 140 -13.47 20.42 -15.36
N ALA A 141 -13.33 20.21 -14.05
CA ALA A 141 -12.70 21.19 -13.17
C ALA A 141 -11.17 21.20 -13.31
N PRO A 142 -10.49 22.31 -12.92
CA PRO A 142 -9.03 22.37 -12.88
C PRO A 142 -8.41 21.33 -11.93
N VAL A 143 -9.08 21.03 -10.82
CA VAL A 143 -8.63 20.07 -9.82
C VAL A 143 -9.51 18.82 -9.82
N VAL A 144 -8.90 17.63 -9.72
CA VAL A 144 -9.61 16.36 -9.62
C VAL A 144 -9.21 15.63 -8.35
N GLY A 145 -10.20 15.27 -7.53
CA GLY A 145 -10.00 14.44 -6.34
C GLY A 145 -10.55 13.04 -6.55
N PHE A 146 -9.72 12.03 -6.41
CA PHE A 146 -10.12 10.62 -6.50
C PHE A 146 -10.30 10.05 -5.10
N PHE A 147 -11.43 9.39 -4.86
CA PHE A 147 -11.77 8.79 -3.58
C PHE A 147 -12.45 7.43 -3.77
N ASP A 148 -12.23 6.53 -2.83
CA ASP A 148 -13.05 5.33 -2.69
C ASP A 148 -14.52 5.73 -2.42
N ALA A 149 -15.46 4.91 -2.87
CA ALA A 149 -16.90 5.19 -2.71
C ALA A 149 -17.45 5.00 -1.28
N HIS A 150 -16.60 4.69 -0.31
CA HIS A 150 -16.93 4.41 1.09
C HIS A 150 -16.14 5.30 2.05
N VAL A 151 -16.34 6.62 1.90
CA VAL A 151 -15.65 7.65 2.66
C VAL A 151 -16.61 8.69 3.22
N GLU A 152 -16.18 9.44 4.22
CA GLU A 152 -16.86 10.64 4.72
C GLU A 152 -15.85 11.78 4.86
N PHE A 153 -16.22 12.95 4.38
CA PHE A 153 -15.39 14.15 4.41
C PHE A 153 -15.63 14.90 5.71
N ASN A 154 -14.60 15.49 6.30
CA ASN A 154 -14.78 16.48 7.36
C ASN A 154 -15.08 17.87 6.78
N THR A 155 -15.72 18.73 7.57
CA THR A 155 -15.88 20.14 7.22
C THR A 155 -14.52 20.83 7.09
N GLY A 156 -14.35 21.63 6.03
CA GLY A 156 -13.10 22.37 5.79
C GLY A 156 -11.98 21.54 5.18
N TRP A 157 -12.30 20.41 4.54
CA TRP A 157 -11.31 19.53 3.92
C TRP A 157 -10.74 20.08 2.60
N ALA A 158 -11.52 20.85 1.84
CA ALA A 158 -11.21 21.21 0.46
C ALA A 158 -10.29 22.43 0.38
N GLU A 159 -10.57 23.45 1.17
CA GLU A 159 -9.87 24.73 1.22
C GLU A 159 -8.34 24.58 1.45
N PRO A 160 -7.86 23.81 2.44
CA PRO A 160 -6.42 23.57 2.60
C PRO A 160 -5.80 22.87 1.39
N ILE A 161 -6.49 21.90 0.78
CA ILE A 161 -6.00 21.19 -0.39
C ILE A 161 -5.86 22.14 -1.59
N LEU A 162 -6.93 22.87 -1.90
CA LEU A 162 -6.99 23.76 -3.05
C LEU A 162 -6.02 24.93 -2.91
N THR A 163 -5.78 25.40 -1.69
CA THR A 163 -4.76 26.42 -1.41
C THR A 163 -3.37 25.92 -1.78
N ARG A 164 -2.99 24.71 -1.30
CA ARG A 164 -1.68 24.12 -1.58
C ARG A 164 -1.45 23.83 -3.06
N MET A 165 -2.50 23.47 -3.78
CA MET A 165 -2.46 23.25 -5.23
C MET A 165 -2.38 24.55 -6.02
N LYS A 166 -3.05 25.61 -5.56
CA LYS A 166 -2.95 26.93 -6.21
C LYS A 166 -1.54 27.50 -6.13
N GLU A 167 -0.83 27.25 -5.04
CA GLU A 167 0.57 27.65 -4.87
C GLU A 167 1.53 26.91 -5.82
N ASP A 168 1.21 25.66 -6.18
CA ASP A 168 2.01 24.82 -7.05
C ASP A 168 1.16 23.63 -7.54
N HIS A 169 0.82 23.67 -8.82
CA HIS A 169 -0.05 22.68 -9.44
C HIS A 169 0.63 21.32 -9.64
N THR A 170 1.95 21.20 -9.42
CA THR A 170 2.70 19.94 -9.57
C THR A 170 2.67 19.07 -8.29
N ARG A 171 1.95 19.52 -7.25
CA ARG A 171 1.77 18.79 -6.00
C ARG A 171 0.57 17.84 -6.09
N ILE A 172 0.77 16.60 -5.67
CA ILE A 172 -0.34 15.70 -5.34
C ILE A 172 -0.60 15.78 -3.85
N ILE A 173 -1.83 16.15 -3.51
CA ILE A 173 -2.24 16.36 -2.13
C ILE A 173 -3.08 15.19 -1.65
N LEU A 174 -2.74 14.69 -0.47
CA LEU A 174 -3.45 13.61 0.20
C LEU A 174 -4.14 14.18 1.45
N PRO A 175 -5.43 13.90 1.66
CA PRO A 175 -6.02 14.15 2.96
C PRO A 175 -5.45 13.17 4.00
N ALA A 176 -5.41 13.60 5.26
CA ALA A 176 -5.22 12.69 6.38
C ALA A 176 -6.41 11.74 6.48
N ILE A 177 -6.14 10.44 6.60
CA ILE A 177 -7.17 9.40 6.55
C ILE A 177 -7.54 8.95 7.96
N ASP A 178 -8.84 9.02 8.27
CA ASP A 178 -9.43 8.47 9.49
C ASP A 178 -10.10 7.13 9.21
N ASN A 179 -10.35 6.32 10.24
CA ASN A 179 -11.04 5.05 10.09
C ASN A 179 -12.53 5.18 10.42
N ILE A 180 -13.37 4.52 9.64
CA ILE A 180 -14.77 4.26 9.96
C ILE A 180 -14.88 2.77 10.23
N LYS A 181 -15.17 2.39 11.48
CA LYS A 181 -15.29 0.98 11.85
C LYS A 181 -16.42 0.33 11.06
N TYR A 182 -16.12 -0.71 10.27
CA TYR A 182 -17.11 -1.35 9.38
C TYR A 182 -18.36 -1.91 10.09
N ASN A 183 -18.26 -2.22 11.39
CA ASN A 183 -19.32 -2.84 12.17
C ASN A 183 -20.18 -1.84 12.96
N THR A 184 -19.60 -0.73 13.43
CA THR A 184 -20.31 0.28 14.24
C THR A 184 -20.50 1.60 13.53
N PHE A 185 -19.82 1.82 12.40
CA PHE A 185 -19.72 3.11 11.69
C PHE A 185 -19.17 4.26 12.54
N GLU A 186 -18.52 3.94 13.66
CA GLU A 186 -17.83 4.94 14.49
C GLU A 186 -16.57 5.43 13.78
N VAL A 187 -16.42 6.75 13.72
CA VAL A 187 -15.20 7.41 13.22
C VAL A 187 -14.13 7.38 14.31
N GLN A 188 -13.00 6.77 13.99
CA GLN A 188 -11.78 6.78 14.79
C GLN A 188 -10.75 7.65 14.09
N GLN A 189 -10.36 8.74 14.75
CA GLN A 189 -9.31 9.62 14.25
C GLN A 189 -7.94 8.93 14.32
N TYR A 190 -7.20 8.94 13.22
CA TYR A 190 -5.82 8.45 13.17
C TYR A 190 -4.81 9.57 13.45
N ALA A 191 -3.65 9.19 13.97
CA ALA A 191 -2.54 10.10 14.15
C ALA A 191 -2.02 10.61 12.80
N ASN A 192 -1.45 11.81 12.79
CA ASN A 192 -0.78 12.34 11.62
C ASN A 192 0.41 11.45 11.25
N ALA A 193 0.48 11.06 9.98
CA ALA A 193 1.50 10.16 9.47
C ALA A 193 1.84 10.52 8.02
N ALA A 194 3.09 10.26 7.63
CA ALA A 194 3.44 10.17 6.22
C ALA A 194 3.08 8.78 5.68
N HIS A 195 3.11 8.61 4.36
CA HIS A 195 2.82 7.35 3.70
C HIS A 195 4.08 6.81 3.00
N GLY A 196 4.46 5.60 3.36
CA GLY A 196 5.57 4.86 2.76
C GLY A 196 5.13 3.53 2.18
N TYR A 197 6.10 2.71 1.85
CA TYR A 197 5.89 1.33 1.39
C TYR A 197 7.08 0.44 1.73
N ASN A 198 6.88 -0.87 1.67
CA ASN A 198 7.94 -1.88 1.75
C ASN A 198 8.40 -2.35 0.35
N TRP A 199 9.43 -3.18 0.26
CA TRP A 199 9.92 -3.68 -1.04
C TRP A 199 8.94 -4.59 -1.80
N GLY A 200 7.88 -5.08 -1.17
CA GLY A 200 6.76 -5.72 -1.87
C GLY A 200 5.82 -4.72 -2.57
N LEU A 201 6.10 -3.42 -2.44
CA LEU A 201 5.26 -2.29 -2.86
C LEU A 201 3.89 -2.26 -2.17
N TRP A 202 3.84 -2.75 -0.93
CA TRP A 202 2.69 -2.58 -0.05
C TRP A 202 2.79 -1.25 0.69
N CYS A 203 1.74 -0.43 0.60
CA CYS A 203 1.68 0.84 1.32
C CYS A 203 1.59 0.64 2.83
N MET A 204 2.16 1.58 3.57
CA MET A 204 2.12 1.61 5.03
C MET A 204 2.17 3.06 5.53
N TYR A 205 1.65 3.29 6.73
CA TYR A 205 1.90 4.53 7.44
C TYR A 205 3.33 4.54 7.98
N ILE A 206 4.02 5.68 7.85
CA ILE A 206 5.35 5.90 8.39
C ILE A 206 5.34 7.16 9.26
N ILE A 207 6.35 7.27 10.12
CA ILE A 207 6.55 8.44 10.95
C ILE A 207 6.79 9.66 10.03
N PRO A 208 6.19 10.83 10.31
CA PRO A 208 6.49 12.06 9.59
C PRO A 208 8.01 12.36 9.55
N PRO A 209 8.50 13.07 8.52
CA PRO A 209 9.90 13.46 8.45
C PRO A 209 10.37 14.20 9.71
N GLN A 210 11.63 13.98 10.11
CA GLN A 210 12.17 14.59 11.33
C GLN A 210 12.05 16.13 11.33
N GLU A 211 12.23 16.77 10.18
CA GLU A 211 12.04 18.22 10.01
C GLU A 211 10.62 18.69 10.40
N TRP A 212 9.60 17.91 10.08
CA TRP A 212 8.21 18.22 10.45
C TRP A 212 8.01 18.06 11.96
N LEU A 213 8.59 17.00 12.56
CA LEU A 213 8.54 16.78 14.01
C LEU A 213 9.25 17.90 14.78
N ASP A 214 10.41 18.34 14.30
CA ASP A 214 11.21 19.40 14.91
C ASP A 214 10.51 20.77 14.86
N LYS A 215 9.74 21.01 13.79
CA LYS A 215 8.93 22.24 13.65
C LYS A 215 7.81 22.31 14.70
N GLY A 216 7.24 21.16 15.10
CA GLY A 216 6.17 21.07 16.10
C GLY A 216 4.82 21.69 15.68
N ASP A 217 4.68 22.12 14.43
CA ASP A 217 3.45 22.65 13.84
C ASP A 217 2.65 21.51 13.22
N GLU A 218 1.69 20.99 13.98
CA GLU A 218 0.87 19.85 13.53
C GLU A 218 -0.16 20.19 12.45
N THR A 219 -0.28 21.47 12.07
CA THR A 219 -1.10 21.90 10.94
C THR A 219 -0.33 21.90 9.62
N ALA A 220 1.01 21.84 9.69
CA ALA A 220 1.86 21.92 8.52
C ALA A 220 1.69 20.70 7.60
N PRO A 221 1.82 20.89 6.28
CA PRO A 221 1.89 19.78 5.32
C PRO A 221 3.00 18.79 5.68
N ILE A 222 2.70 17.50 5.56
CA ILE A 222 3.66 16.42 5.78
C ILE A 222 4.14 15.91 4.42
N ARG A 223 5.42 16.10 4.12
CA ARG A 223 6.03 15.52 2.93
C ARG A 223 5.97 13.99 3.00
N THR A 224 5.52 13.34 1.92
CA THR A 224 5.28 11.89 1.91
C THR A 224 5.90 11.21 0.68
N PRO A 225 6.61 10.07 0.85
CA PRO A 225 7.20 9.32 -0.27
C PRO A 225 6.22 8.76 -1.28
N ALA A 226 5.07 8.30 -0.78
CA ALA A 226 4.02 7.67 -1.57
C ALA A 226 2.64 8.08 -1.05
N MET A 227 1.61 7.39 -1.52
CA MET A 227 0.24 7.56 -1.04
C MET A 227 -0.40 6.24 -0.67
N ILE A 228 -1.30 6.28 0.31
CA ILE A 228 -2.26 5.20 0.52
C ILE A 228 -3.32 5.31 -0.57
N GLY A 229 -3.63 4.19 -1.21
CA GLY A 229 -4.40 4.17 -2.44
C GLY A 229 -5.87 4.58 -2.32
N CYS A 230 -6.41 4.97 -1.16
CA CYS A 230 -7.84 5.29 -0.99
C CYS A 230 -8.22 6.68 -1.49
N SER A 231 -7.29 7.65 -1.51
CA SER A 231 -7.58 8.98 -2.06
C SER A 231 -6.33 9.78 -2.43
N PHE A 232 -6.51 10.70 -3.36
CA PHE A 232 -5.55 11.76 -3.70
C PHE A 232 -6.23 12.86 -4.51
N VAL A 233 -5.68 14.07 -4.46
CA VAL A 233 -6.15 15.23 -5.21
C VAL A 233 -5.01 15.78 -6.05
N VAL A 234 -5.29 16.07 -7.32
CA VAL A 234 -4.27 16.42 -8.32
C VAL A 234 -4.82 17.43 -9.33
N ASP A 235 -3.94 18.26 -9.87
CA ASP A 235 -4.28 19.16 -10.97
C ASP A 235 -4.54 18.33 -12.23
N ARG A 236 -5.63 18.66 -12.93
CA ARG A 236 -6.14 17.84 -14.04
C ARG A 236 -5.13 17.77 -15.19
N GLU A 237 -4.51 18.90 -15.53
CA GLU A 237 -3.57 19.01 -16.65
C GLU A 237 -2.24 18.36 -16.28
N TYR A 238 -1.71 18.68 -15.09
CA TYR A 238 -0.50 18.06 -14.58
C TYR A 238 -0.61 16.53 -14.53
N PHE A 239 -1.75 15.98 -14.07
CA PHE A 239 -1.95 14.52 -14.04
C PHE A 239 -1.87 13.90 -15.45
N GLY A 240 -2.41 14.59 -16.46
CA GLY A 240 -2.29 14.22 -17.86
C GLY A 240 -0.85 14.27 -18.37
N ASP A 241 -0.12 15.35 -18.05
CA ASP A 241 1.26 15.59 -18.48
C ASP A 241 2.23 14.54 -17.93
N ILE A 242 2.02 14.11 -16.68
CA ILE A 242 2.80 13.03 -16.07
C ILE A 242 2.33 11.64 -16.48
N GLY A 243 1.33 11.52 -17.36
CA GLY A 243 0.89 10.25 -17.95
C GLY A 243 -0.06 9.42 -17.08
N LEU A 244 -0.95 10.07 -16.32
CA LEU A 244 -2.05 9.47 -15.53
C LEU A 244 -1.55 8.32 -14.63
N LEU A 245 -2.35 7.25 -14.46
CA LEU A 245 -1.89 5.96 -13.92
C LEU A 245 -1.46 5.05 -15.07
N ASP A 246 -0.59 4.07 -14.83
CA ASP A 246 -0.19 3.08 -15.84
C ASP A 246 -1.39 2.20 -16.25
N PRO A 247 -1.95 2.36 -17.47
CA PRO A 247 -3.13 1.60 -17.91
C PRO A 247 -2.85 0.10 -18.12
N GLY A 248 -1.57 -0.29 -18.16
CA GLY A 248 -1.13 -1.68 -18.22
C GLY A 248 -1.14 -2.38 -16.86
N MET A 249 -1.35 -1.67 -15.75
CA MET A 249 -1.62 -2.29 -14.46
C MET A 249 -3.06 -2.82 -14.41
N GLU A 250 -3.23 -3.95 -13.72
CA GLU A 250 -4.49 -4.70 -13.73
C GLU A 250 -5.10 -4.79 -12.34
N VAL A 251 -6.43 -4.68 -12.28
CA VAL A 251 -7.27 -4.86 -11.08
C VAL A 251 -6.96 -3.87 -9.95
N TYR A 252 -5.90 -4.13 -9.17
CA TYR A 252 -5.55 -3.41 -7.95
C TYR A 252 -4.09 -3.68 -7.55
N GLY A 253 -3.42 -2.67 -6.96
CA GLY A 253 -2.16 -2.82 -6.25
C GLY A 253 -0.98 -2.27 -7.01
N GLY A 254 -0.12 -1.53 -6.31
CA GLY A 254 1.12 -0.95 -6.83
C GLY A 254 0.94 0.39 -7.54
N GLU A 255 -0.26 0.77 -7.98
CA GLU A 255 -0.49 2.00 -8.75
C GLU A 255 -0.26 3.27 -7.93
N ASN A 256 -0.61 3.20 -6.64
CA ASN A 256 -0.38 4.27 -5.69
C ASN A 256 1.11 4.49 -5.40
N ILE A 257 1.88 3.41 -5.37
CA ILE A 257 3.33 3.46 -5.14
C ILE A 257 4.06 3.91 -6.42
N GLU A 258 3.65 3.41 -7.58
CA GLU A 258 4.15 3.85 -8.88
C GLU A 258 3.98 5.35 -9.07
N LEU A 259 2.79 5.88 -8.77
CA LEU A 259 2.51 7.30 -8.89
C LEU A 259 3.43 8.11 -7.97
N GLY A 260 3.62 7.68 -6.72
CA GLY A 260 4.50 8.37 -5.79
C GLY A 260 5.96 8.39 -6.22
N MET A 261 6.49 7.26 -6.67
CA MET A 261 7.84 7.18 -7.23
C MET A 261 8.01 8.11 -8.44
N ARG A 262 7.03 8.12 -9.35
CA ARG A 262 7.05 8.95 -10.56
C ARG A 262 6.99 10.43 -10.24
N VAL A 263 6.03 10.87 -9.44
CA VAL A 263 5.83 12.30 -9.11
C VAL A 263 7.12 12.91 -8.58
N TRP A 264 7.73 12.26 -7.58
CA TRP A 264 8.97 12.72 -6.99
C TRP A 264 10.15 12.69 -7.97
N GLN A 265 10.32 11.60 -8.73
CA GLN A 265 11.42 11.50 -9.67
C GLN A 265 11.28 12.51 -10.83
N CYS A 266 10.06 12.86 -11.22
CA CYS A 266 9.78 13.73 -12.37
C CYS A 266 9.53 15.20 -12.01
N GLY A 267 9.89 15.62 -10.78
CA GLY A 267 9.96 17.04 -10.40
C GLY A 267 8.76 17.59 -9.64
N GLY A 268 7.72 16.80 -9.40
CA GLY A 268 6.62 17.17 -8.51
C GLY A 268 6.87 16.76 -7.06
N SER A 269 5.83 16.89 -6.23
CA SER A 269 5.88 16.48 -4.82
C SER A 269 4.56 15.89 -4.34
N MET A 270 4.60 15.23 -3.17
CA MET A 270 3.42 14.72 -2.49
C MET A 270 3.39 15.15 -1.03
N GLU A 271 2.21 15.53 -0.56
CA GLU A 271 1.98 16.02 0.80
C GLU A 271 0.71 15.41 1.40
N VAL A 272 0.76 15.00 2.67
CA VAL A 272 -0.43 14.74 3.49
C VAL A 272 -0.78 16.02 4.24
N LEU A 273 -2.03 16.47 4.20
CA LEU A 273 -2.48 17.65 4.93
C LEU A 273 -3.25 17.25 6.20
N PRO A 274 -2.69 17.49 7.41
CA PRO A 274 -3.36 17.16 8.68
C PRO A 274 -4.75 17.79 8.85
N CYS A 275 -4.93 19.02 8.34
CA CYS A 275 -6.18 19.77 8.43
C CYS A 275 -7.23 19.37 7.39
N ALA A 276 -6.84 18.62 6.34
CA ALA A 276 -7.78 18.07 5.37
C ALA A 276 -8.03 16.59 5.71
N ARG A 277 -9.17 16.29 6.35
CA ARG A 277 -9.44 14.93 6.84
C ARG A 277 -10.58 14.25 6.12
N VAL A 278 -10.38 12.98 5.78
CA VAL A 278 -11.38 12.11 5.16
C VAL A 278 -11.36 10.77 5.90
N ALA A 279 -12.52 10.36 6.41
CA ALA A 279 -12.68 9.07 7.05
C ALA A 279 -13.02 7.99 6.01
N HIS A 280 -12.43 6.80 6.12
CA HIS A 280 -12.57 5.69 5.17
C HIS A 280 -13.05 4.42 5.89
N ILE A 281 -13.98 3.67 5.28
CA ILE A 281 -14.43 2.40 5.84
C ILE A 281 -13.37 1.32 5.62
N GLU A 282 -12.68 0.95 6.70
CA GLU A 282 -11.69 -0.12 6.65
C GLU A 282 -12.37 -1.49 6.52
N ARG A 283 -12.07 -2.18 5.42
CA ARG A 283 -12.57 -3.53 5.15
C ARG A 283 -11.63 -4.58 5.71
N THR A 284 -12.19 -5.61 6.36
CA THR A 284 -11.46 -6.81 6.78
C THR A 284 -11.04 -7.71 5.62
N LYS A 285 -11.74 -7.64 4.48
CA LYS A 285 -11.39 -8.37 3.24
C LYS A 285 -11.66 -7.52 2.01
N LYS A 286 -10.76 -7.58 1.01
CA LYS A 286 -10.94 -6.91 -0.29
C LYS A 286 -11.85 -7.78 -1.19
N PRO A 287 -12.98 -7.27 -1.71
CA PRO A 287 -13.98 -8.08 -2.42
C PRO A 287 -13.77 -8.18 -3.94
N TYR A 288 -12.66 -7.66 -4.48
CA TYR A 288 -12.54 -7.38 -5.92
C TYR A 288 -12.15 -8.59 -6.78
N ASN A 289 -11.33 -9.52 -6.26
CA ASN A 289 -10.86 -10.71 -6.95
C ASN A 289 -10.32 -11.77 -5.95
N ASN A 290 -10.29 -13.04 -6.35
CA ASN A 290 -9.73 -14.13 -5.56
C ASN A 290 -8.20 -14.25 -5.69
N ASP A 291 -7.61 -13.77 -6.79
CA ASP A 291 -6.16 -13.87 -7.05
C ASP A 291 -5.46 -12.49 -6.97
N ILE A 292 -5.61 -11.81 -5.84
CA ILE A 292 -4.99 -10.49 -5.64
C ILE A 292 -3.45 -10.58 -5.65
N ASP A 293 -2.89 -11.72 -5.23
CA ASP A 293 -1.43 -11.92 -5.16
C ASP A 293 -0.78 -11.84 -6.54
N TYR A 294 -1.36 -12.51 -7.54
CA TYR A 294 -0.84 -12.47 -8.91
C TYR A 294 -0.83 -11.05 -9.48
N TYR A 295 -1.96 -10.33 -9.40
CA TYR A 295 -2.06 -8.97 -9.95
C TYR A 295 -1.17 -7.98 -9.21
N ALA A 296 -1.10 -8.06 -7.88
CA ALA A 296 -0.22 -7.20 -7.08
C ALA A 296 1.26 -7.41 -7.45
N LYS A 297 1.67 -8.67 -7.59
CA LYS A 297 3.03 -9.04 -8.03
C LYS A 297 3.33 -8.56 -9.44
N ARG A 298 2.40 -8.78 -10.38
CA ARG A 298 2.51 -8.31 -11.77
C ARG A 298 2.69 -6.79 -11.83
N ASN A 299 1.81 -6.04 -11.17
CA ASN A 299 1.87 -4.58 -11.16
C ASN A 299 3.13 -4.07 -10.44
N ALA A 300 3.56 -4.73 -9.37
CA ALA A 300 4.79 -4.38 -8.68
C ALA A 300 6.03 -4.53 -9.58
N LEU A 301 6.08 -5.59 -10.41
CA LEU A 301 7.14 -5.77 -11.39
C LEU A 301 7.13 -4.69 -12.47
N ARG A 302 5.95 -4.29 -12.98
CA ARG A 302 5.84 -3.16 -13.91
C ARG A 302 6.43 -1.87 -13.33
N ALA A 303 6.06 -1.55 -12.09
CA ALA A 303 6.57 -0.38 -11.40
C ALA A 303 8.10 -0.47 -11.18
N ALA A 304 8.59 -1.64 -10.78
CA ALA A 304 10.01 -1.87 -10.52
C ALA A 304 10.87 -1.71 -11.78
N GLU A 305 10.44 -2.29 -12.90
CA GLU A 305 11.14 -2.23 -14.18
C GLU A 305 11.23 -0.83 -14.76
N VAL A 306 10.26 0.04 -14.46
CA VAL A 306 10.25 1.42 -14.96
C VAL A 306 10.96 2.38 -14.02
N TRP A 307 10.74 2.27 -12.71
CA TRP A 307 11.03 3.35 -11.76
C TRP A 307 12.11 3.07 -10.73
N MET A 308 12.59 1.82 -10.63
CA MET A 308 13.45 1.40 -9.51
C MET A 308 14.89 1.06 -9.91
N ASP A 309 15.28 1.27 -11.16
CA ASP A 309 16.67 1.12 -11.64
C ASP A 309 17.32 -0.21 -11.18
N GLU A 310 18.52 -0.18 -10.60
CA GLU A 310 19.20 -1.36 -10.03
C GLU A 310 18.52 -1.94 -8.77
N TYR A 311 17.69 -1.13 -8.09
CA TYR A 311 16.97 -1.51 -6.87
C TYR A 311 15.75 -2.36 -7.15
N LYS A 312 15.32 -2.52 -8.41
CA LYS A 312 14.25 -3.45 -8.79
C LYS A 312 14.47 -4.85 -8.22
N SER A 313 15.74 -5.26 -8.08
CA SER A 313 16.14 -6.51 -7.44
C SER A 313 15.50 -6.75 -6.06
N HIS A 314 15.21 -5.69 -5.30
CA HIS A 314 14.59 -5.78 -3.99
C HIS A 314 13.11 -6.18 -4.07
N VAL A 315 12.40 -5.76 -5.13
CA VAL A 315 11.03 -6.20 -5.41
C VAL A 315 11.03 -7.69 -5.75
N TYR A 316 11.97 -8.14 -6.59
CA TYR A 316 12.13 -9.55 -6.93
C TYR A 316 12.46 -10.40 -5.70
N MET A 317 13.29 -9.88 -4.79
CA MET A 317 13.56 -10.52 -3.50
C MET A 317 12.31 -10.61 -2.63
N ALA A 318 11.57 -9.50 -2.46
CA ALA A 318 10.36 -9.44 -1.63
C ALA A 318 9.30 -10.45 -2.08
N TRP A 319 9.16 -10.64 -3.40
CA TRP A 319 8.22 -11.59 -4.00
C TRP A 319 8.79 -13.00 -4.19
N ASN A 320 10.04 -13.25 -3.79
CA ASN A 320 10.75 -14.53 -3.94
C ASN A 320 10.74 -15.08 -5.38
N ILE A 321 10.91 -14.21 -6.37
CA ILE A 321 10.92 -14.56 -7.80
C ILE A 321 12.33 -14.36 -8.40
N PRO A 322 12.74 -15.17 -9.39
CA PRO A 322 14.05 -15.02 -10.00
C PRO A 322 14.14 -13.77 -10.88
N MET A 323 15.31 -13.11 -10.87
CA MET A 323 15.59 -11.95 -11.74
C MET A 323 15.46 -12.29 -13.23
N ASN A 324 15.94 -13.47 -13.62
CA ASN A 324 15.83 -13.98 -14.98
C ASN A 324 14.64 -14.93 -15.06
N ASN A 325 13.76 -14.72 -16.04
CA ASN A 325 12.54 -15.51 -16.23
C ASN A 325 11.66 -15.57 -14.95
N PRO A 326 11.07 -14.44 -14.50
CA PRO A 326 10.35 -14.33 -13.24
C PRO A 326 9.11 -15.25 -13.13
N GLY A 327 8.67 -15.86 -14.23
CA GLY A 327 7.46 -16.68 -14.27
C GLY A 327 6.16 -15.87 -14.16
N VAL A 328 6.27 -14.54 -14.18
CA VAL A 328 5.15 -13.59 -14.18
C VAL A 328 5.31 -12.68 -15.38
N ASP A 329 4.33 -12.69 -16.27
CA ASP A 329 4.30 -11.76 -17.41
C ASP A 329 3.71 -10.42 -16.97
N PHE A 330 4.58 -9.44 -16.78
CA PHE A 330 4.20 -8.07 -16.43
C PHE A 330 3.87 -7.21 -17.65
N GLY A 331 3.95 -7.75 -18.88
CA GLY A 331 3.63 -7.07 -20.13
C GLY A 331 4.63 -5.99 -20.55
N ASP A 332 4.31 -5.30 -21.65
CA ASP A 332 5.17 -4.22 -22.17
C ASP A 332 5.11 -2.96 -21.28
N VAL A 333 6.28 -2.37 -21.04
CA VAL A 333 6.49 -1.14 -20.26
C VAL A 333 7.18 -0.04 -21.08
N SER A 334 7.36 -0.24 -22.39
CA SER A 334 8.10 0.66 -23.28
C SER A 334 7.56 2.10 -23.26
N GLU A 335 6.23 2.27 -23.23
CA GLU A 335 5.61 3.61 -23.14
C GLU A 335 5.93 4.31 -21.82
N ARG A 336 5.97 3.57 -20.70
CA ARG A 336 6.29 4.11 -19.38
C ARG A 336 7.77 4.49 -19.29
N LEU A 337 8.66 3.69 -19.89
CA LEU A 337 10.08 4.03 -20.03
C LEU A 337 10.29 5.27 -20.90
N ALA A 338 9.57 5.38 -22.03
CA ALA A 338 9.63 6.55 -22.90
C ALA A 338 9.12 7.82 -22.20
N LEU A 339 8.05 7.71 -21.40
CA LEU A 339 7.55 8.78 -20.54
C LEU A 339 8.61 9.24 -19.54
N ARG A 340 9.22 8.30 -18.79
CA ARG A 340 10.28 8.61 -17.81
C ARG A 340 11.46 9.35 -18.46
N LYS A 341 11.85 8.94 -19.67
CA LYS A 341 12.91 9.61 -20.44
C LYS A 341 12.49 11.00 -20.90
N ARG A 342 11.27 11.17 -21.41
CA ARG A 342 10.75 12.45 -21.91
C ARG A 342 10.66 13.50 -20.80
N LEU A 343 10.21 13.11 -19.62
CA LEU A 343 10.11 13.98 -18.45
C LEU A 343 11.45 14.21 -17.73
N GLN A 344 12.54 13.60 -18.23
CA GLN A 344 13.89 13.73 -17.65
C GLN A 344 13.92 13.41 -16.14
N CYS A 345 13.19 12.36 -15.75
CA CYS A 345 13.04 12.02 -14.34
C CYS A 345 14.38 11.58 -13.72
N ARG A 346 14.56 11.91 -12.45
CA ARG A 346 15.69 11.53 -11.60
C ARG A 346 15.73 10.01 -11.39
N SER A 347 16.88 9.53 -10.91
CA SER A 347 17.08 8.11 -10.58
C SER A 347 16.34 7.71 -9.30
N PHE A 348 16.11 6.41 -9.15
CA PHE A 348 15.57 5.85 -7.91
C PHE A 348 16.53 6.00 -6.74
N ARG A 349 17.85 5.99 -7.00
CA ARG A 349 18.85 6.34 -5.99
C ARG A 349 18.60 7.74 -5.41
N TRP A 350 18.35 8.73 -6.26
CA TRP A 350 18.02 10.08 -5.80
C TRP A 350 16.75 10.08 -4.95
N TYR A 351 15.73 9.32 -5.36
CA TYR A 351 14.48 9.16 -4.61
C TYR A 351 14.74 8.60 -3.20
N LEU A 352 15.51 7.52 -3.07
CA LEU A 352 15.87 6.96 -1.76
C LEU A 352 16.67 7.96 -0.91
N GLU A 353 17.63 8.68 -1.49
CA GLU A 353 18.46 9.62 -0.74
C GLU A 353 17.71 10.89 -0.28
N HIS A 354 16.71 11.36 -1.04
CA HIS A 354 16.09 12.69 -0.83
C HIS A 354 14.61 12.66 -0.48
N VAL A 355 13.93 11.54 -0.71
CA VAL A 355 12.48 11.40 -0.52
C VAL A 355 12.17 10.34 0.52
N TYR A 356 12.82 9.18 0.46
CA TYR A 356 12.55 8.06 1.37
C TYR A 356 13.82 7.44 1.99
N PRO A 357 14.65 8.22 2.71
CA PRO A 357 15.93 7.77 3.26
C PRO A 357 15.81 6.71 4.35
N GLU A 358 14.63 6.57 4.94
CA GLU A 358 14.34 5.55 5.97
C GLU A 358 14.15 4.16 5.37
N MET A 359 13.93 4.03 4.06
CA MET A 359 13.72 2.75 3.40
C MET A 359 15.02 1.93 3.41
N ARG A 360 14.95 0.71 3.96
CA ARG A 360 16.15 -0.13 4.16
C ARG A 360 16.65 -0.71 2.84
N ILE A 361 17.96 -0.71 2.59
CA ILE A 361 18.54 -1.16 1.32
C ILE A 361 19.36 -2.45 1.52
N TYR A 362 19.30 -3.37 0.55
CA TYR A 362 19.90 -4.71 0.55
C TYR A 362 20.85 -4.94 -0.64
N ASN A 363 21.63 -3.92 -1.01
CA ASN A 363 22.56 -3.96 -2.15
C ASN A 363 23.70 -4.98 -2.01
N ASN A 364 23.97 -5.47 -0.79
CA ASN A 364 24.97 -6.49 -0.51
C ASN A 364 24.47 -7.93 -0.77
N THR A 365 23.26 -8.11 -1.31
CA THR A 365 22.71 -9.44 -1.58
C THR A 365 23.38 -10.09 -2.78
N ILE A 366 23.84 -11.33 -2.62
CA ILE A 366 24.35 -12.17 -3.71
C ILE A 366 23.24 -13.07 -4.24
N THR A 367 22.60 -13.81 -3.35
CA THR A 367 21.59 -14.84 -3.66
C THR A 367 20.49 -14.83 -2.61
N TYR A 368 19.29 -15.22 -3.00
CA TYR A 368 18.10 -15.16 -2.16
C TYR A 368 17.06 -16.22 -2.53
N GLY A 369 16.04 -16.34 -1.69
CA GLY A 369 14.90 -17.23 -1.87
C GLY A 369 15.01 -18.49 -1.02
N GLU A 370 14.28 -19.52 -1.43
CA GLU A 370 14.24 -20.79 -0.71
C GLU A 370 15.63 -21.43 -0.59
N VAL A 371 15.97 -21.91 0.60
CA VAL A 371 17.20 -22.67 0.87
C VAL A 371 16.86 -24.14 1.03
N ARG A 372 17.38 -24.97 0.12
CA ARG A 372 17.07 -26.40 0.03
C ARG A 372 18.30 -27.24 0.30
N ASN A 373 18.12 -28.38 0.96
CA ASN A 373 19.18 -29.34 1.25
C ASN A 373 19.01 -30.64 0.45
N SER A 374 20.11 -31.17 -0.06
CA SER A 374 20.17 -32.45 -0.81
C SER A 374 19.62 -33.69 -0.08
N LYS A 375 19.56 -33.69 1.26
CA LYS A 375 19.04 -34.79 2.10
C LYS A 375 17.61 -34.56 2.58
N ALA A 376 17.01 -33.40 2.30
CA ALA A 376 15.69 -33.00 2.78
C ALA A 376 14.79 -32.57 1.60
N SER A 377 14.47 -33.53 0.72
CA SER A 377 13.64 -33.25 -0.45
C SER A 377 12.24 -32.77 -0.04
N GLY A 378 11.79 -31.65 -0.61
CA GLY A 378 10.49 -31.04 -0.29
C GLY A 378 10.48 -30.18 0.97
N TYR A 379 11.60 -30.05 1.69
CA TYR A 379 11.74 -29.20 2.87
C TYR A 379 12.73 -28.07 2.63
N CYS A 380 12.40 -26.91 3.18
CA CYS A 380 13.15 -25.68 3.06
C CYS A 380 13.56 -25.18 4.44
N LEU A 381 14.69 -24.46 4.50
CA LEU A 381 15.05 -23.68 5.66
C LEU A 381 13.99 -22.60 5.88
N ASP A 382 13.51 -22.48 7.11
CA ASP A 382 12.41 -21.59 7.48
C ASP A 382 12.76 -20.84 8.77
N GLN A 383 12.33 -19.59 8.86
CA GLN A 383 12.46 -18.76 10.05
C GLN A 383 11.76 -19.39 11.27
N GLY A 384 10.70 -20.18 11.06
CA GLY A 384 9.84 -20.68 12.13
C GLY A 384 8.98 -19.58 12.74
N SER A 385 8.50 -19.80 13.96
CA SER A 385 7.77 -18.77 14.72
C SER A 385 8.65 -17.55 14.97
N GLU A 386 8.10 -16.34 14.83
CA GLU A 386 8.85 -15.11 15.04
C GLU A 386 9.44 -14.99 16.46
N ASP A 387 8.77 -15.58 17.46
CA ASP A 387 9.12 -15.53 18.88
C ASP A 387 10.18 -16.56 19.31
N ASP A 388 10.37 -17.62 18.53
CA ASP A 388 11.19 -18.77 18.97
C ASP A 388 12.70 -18.57 18.77
N ASP A 389 13.10 -17.56 17.98
CA ASP A 389 14.49 -17.27 17.63
C ASP A 389 15.27 -18.52 17.15
N LYS A 390 14.57 -19.45 16.48
CA LYS A 390 15.12 -20.73 16.03
C LYS A 390 14.67 -21.04 14.61
N ALA A 391 15.66 -21.15 13.72
CA ALA A 391 15.40 -21.63 12.37
C ALA A 391 15.02 -23.12 12.37
N ILE A 392 14.10 -23.49 11.50
CA ILE A 392 13.57 -24.85 11.38
C ILE A 392 13.68 -25.35 9.93
N LEU A 393 13.33 -26.62 9.74
CA LEU A 393 12.97 -27.15 8.42
C LEU A 393 11.47 -27.30 8.33
N TYR A 394 10.89 -26.84 7.23
CA TYR A 394 9.45 -26.90 7.00
C TYR A 394 9.15 -27.25 5.53
N PRO A 395 8.01 -27.87 5.21
CA PRO A 395 7.62 -28.09 3.82
C PRO A 395 7.74 -26.81 3.00
N CYS A 396 8.37 -26.90 1.83
CA CYS A 396 8.60 -25.73 0.97
C CYS A 396 7.26 -25.14 0.51
N HIS A 397 6.99 -23.89 0.87
CA HIS A 397 5.82 -23.13 0.45
C HIS A 397 6.18 -21.77 -0.18
N GLY A 398 7.44 -21.34 -0.10
CA GLY A 398 7.94 -20.16 -0.81
C GLY A 398 7.42 -18.81 -0.31
N MET A 399 6.77 -18.78 0.87
CA MET A 399 6.29 -17.55 1.51
C MET A 399 7.43 -16.87 2.27
N SER A 400 7.15 -15.69 2.84
CA SER A 400 8.15 -14.80 3.46
C SER A 400 9.00 -15.45 4.56
N SER A 401 8.49 -16.41 5.35
CA SER A 401 9.28 -17.12 6.36
C SER A 401 10.39 -18.00 5.77
N GLN A 402 10.27 -18.40 4.50
CA GLN A 402 11.26 -19.20 3.76
C GLN A 402 12.13 -18.35 2.82
N LEU A 403 11.97 -17.03 2.86
CA LEU A 403 12.85 -16.13 2.15
C LEU A 403 14.17 -16.06 2.92
N ALA A 404 15.24 -16.54 2.30
CA ALA A 404 16.59 -16.32 2.78
C ALA A 404 17.34 -15.32 1.90
N ARG A 405 18.33 -14.66 2.49
CA ARG A 405 19.31 -13.81 1.80
C ARG A 405 20.70 -14.18 2.25
N TYR A 406 21.60 -14.36 1.29
CA TYR A 406 23.03 -14.47 1.55
C TYR A 406 23.76 -13.22 1.05
N SER A 407 24.50 -12.56 1.94
CA SER A 407 25.19 -11.30 1.68
C SER A 407 26.66 -11.46 1.30
N THR A 408 27.27 -10.40 0.76
CA THR A 408 28.71 -10.33 0.44
C THR A 408 29.62 -10.55 1.64
N GLU A 409 29.15 -10.21 2.84
CA GLU A 409 29.89 -10.41 4.09
C GLU A 409 29.85 -11.87 4.54
N GLY A 410 28.93 -12.67 4.01
CA GLY A 410 28.66 -14.04 4.44
C GLY A 410 27.55 -14.16 5.48
N LEU A 411 26.63 -13.19 5.56
CA LEU A 411 25.47 -13.29 6.43
C LEU A 411 24.39 -14.12 5.74
N LEU A 412 23.88 -15.15 6.43
CA LEU A 412 22.67 -15.87 6.02
C LEU A 412 21.51 -15.37 6.86
N GLN A 413 20.58 -14.63 6.24
CA GLN A 413 19.46 -13.98 6.90
C GLN A 413 18.15 -14.65 6.48
N LEU A 414 17.21 -14.84 7.42
CA LEU A 414 15.93 -15.51 7.20
C LEU A 414 14.77 -14.58 7.56
N GLY A 415 13.72 -14.64 6.73
CA GLY A 415 12.45 -13.94 6.96
C GLY A 415 12.11 -12.85 5.93
N PRO A 416 10.98 -12.14 6.14
CA PRO A 416 10.59 -11.02 5.31
C PRO A 416 11.62 -9.88 5.37
N LEU A 417 11.84 -9.21 4.25
CA LEU A 417 12.64 -7.99 4.21
C LEU A 417 12.03 -6.93 5.13
N GLY A 418 12.85 -6.33 5.99
CA GLY A 418 12.49 -5.14 6.74
C GLY A 418 12.12 -3.98 5.80
N SER A 419 11.13 -3.18 6.22
CA SER A 419 10.64 -2.04 5.46
C SER A 419 11.50 -0.79 5.66
N THR A 420 11.60 -0.34 6.92
CA THR A 420 12.35 0.88 7.28
C THR A 420 13.50 0.58 8.26
N THR A 421 14.38 1.55 8.45
CA THR A 421 15.48 1.48 9.42
C THR A 421 14.99 1.39 10.86
N PHE A 422 13.78 1.88 11.16
CA PHE A 422 13.17 1.88 12.50
C PHE A 422 12.40 0.61 12.84
N LEU A 423 12.02 -0.18 11.84
CA LEU A 423 11.27 -1.41 12.03
C LEU A 423 12.20 -2.64 12.05
N PRO A 424 11.76 -3.77 12.64
CA PRO A 424 12.54 -5.00 12.65
C PRO A 424 12.97 -5.44 11.25
N ASP A 425 14.21 -5.95 11.15
CA ASP A 425 14.79 -6.53 9.94
C ASP A 425 14.93 -8.06 10.09
N THR A 426 15.22 -8.72 8.97
CA THR A 426 15.60 -10.13 8.88
C THR A 426 16.67 -10.53 9.91
N LYS A 427 16.44 -11.64 10.60
CA LYS A 427 17.37 -12.18 11.60
C LYS A 427 18.51 -12.95 10.91
N CYS A 428 19.71 -12.85 11.46
CA CYS A 428 20.86 -13.65 11.02
C CYS A 428 20.81 -15.04 11.64
N LEU A 429 21.16 -16.06 10.85
CA LEU A 429 21.44 -17.41 11.32
C LEU A 429 22.77 -17.44 12.06
N ILE A 430 22.79 -17.98 13.27
CA ILE A 430 23.93 -17.95 14.20
C ILE A 430 24.33 -19.35 14.59
N ASP A 431 25.65 -19.58 14.57
CA ASP A 431 26.29 -20.68 15.26
C ASP A 431 26.91 -20.18 16.58
N ASP A 432 26.33 -20.56 17.72
CA ASP A 432 26.82 -20.14 19.05
C ASP A 432 28.05 -20.93 19.53
N GLY A 433 28.48 -21.95 18.79
CA GLY A 433 29.60 -22.83 19.11
C GLY A 433 29.35 -23.83 20.25
N ARG A 434 28.18 -23.79 20.90
CA ARG A 434 27.86 -24.63 22.07
C ARG A 434 26.72 -25.60 21.78
N GLY A 435 25.69 -25.13 21.09
CA GLY A 435 24.53 -25.89 20.70
C GLY A 435 24.75 -26.75 19.45
N ARG A 436 23.83 -27.69 19.25
CA ARG A 436 23.67 -28.43 17.99
C ARG A 436 22.61 -27.83 17.07
N THR A 437 21.87 -26.81 17.50
CA THR A 437 20.79 -26.18 16.72
C THR A 437 21.18 -24.73 16.43
N PRO A 438 21.02 -24.23 15.20
CA PRO A 438 21.30 -22.84 14.92
C PRO A 438 20.24 -21.94 15.58
N SER A 439 20.60 -20.70 15.87
CA SER A 439 19.66 -19.69 16.40
C SER A 439 19.50 -18.54 15.42
N LEU A 440 18.41 -17.79 15.57
CA LEU A 440 18.15 -16.56 14.84
C LEU A 440 18.28 -15.37 15.79
N LYS A 441 19.06 -14.37 15.40
CA LYS A 441 19.21 -13.14 16.19
C LYS A 441 19.23 -11.92 15.28
N LYS A 442 18.87 -10.76 15.82
CA LYS A 442 19.17 -9.48 15.17
C LYS A 442 20.67 -9.43 14.89
N CYS A 443 21.04 -9.20 13.63
CA CYS A 443 22.43 -9.30 13.21
C CYS A 443 23.35 -8.43 14.07
N ASP A 444 22.96 -7.20 14.36
CA ASP A 444 23.76 -6.23 15.13
C ASP A 444 23.81 -6.51 16.63
N ALA A 445 22.94 -7.40 17.15
CA ALA A 445 22.97 -7.83 18.54
C ALA A 445 24.01 -8.93 18.82
N VAL A 446 24.70 -9.43 17.79
CA VAL A 446 25.69 -10.51 17.91
C VAL A 446 27.07 -9.90 18.13
N SER A 447 27.55 -9.96 19.39
CA SER A 447 28.83 -9.37 19.78
C SER A 447 30.04 -10.00 19.08
N ARG A 448 30.03 -11.33 18.88
CA ARG A 448 31.12 -12.04 18.18
C ARG A 448 30.76 -12.21 16.71
N ILE A 449 31.30 -11.32 15.87
CA ILE A 449 30.98 -11.24 14.44
C ILE A 449 31.17 -12.57 13.70
N SER A 450 32.18 -13.38 14.03
CA SER A 450 32.42 -14.67 13.35
C SER A 450 31.26 -15.65 13.50
N GLN A 451 30.47 -15.59 14.58
CA GLN A 451 29.34 -16.50 14.84
C GLN A 451 28.16 -16.33 13.88
N ARG A 452 28.05 -15.17 13.23
CA ARG A 452 27.00 -14.86 12.24
C ARG A 452 27.47 -15.03 10.79
N LEU A 453 28.73 -15.39 10.57
CA LEU A 453 29.31 -15.48 9.22
C LEU A 453 29.40 -16.93 8.76
N TRP A 454 28.99 -17.15 7.52
CA TRP A 454 28.94 -18.44 6.87
C TRP A 454 29.64 -18.38 5.51
N ASP A 455 30.44 -19.40 5.20
CA ASP A 455 30.93 -19.65 3.86
C ASP A 455 29.91 -20.51 3.11
N PHE A 456 29.52 -20.04 1.92
CA PHE A 456 28.56 -20.71 1.07
C PHE A 456 28.95 -20.60 -0.41
N THR A 457 28.81 -21.72 -1.11
CA THR A 457 28.86 -21.80 -2.58
C THR A 457 27.69 -22.67 -3.04
N GLN A 458 27.11 -22.36 -4.20
CA GLN A 458 25.98 -23.12 -4.73
C GLN A 458 26.30 -24.62 -4.83
N ASN A 459 25.40 -25.48 -4.34
CA ASN A 459 25.59 -26.93 -4.28
C ASN A 459 26.77 -27.39 -3.40
N GLY A 460 27.26 -26.52 -2.52
CA GLY A 460 28.27 -26.82 -1.49
C GLY A 460 27.67 -26.85 -0.08
N PRO A 461 28.50 -27.10 0.94
CA PRO A 461 28.09 -26.94 2.33
C PRO A 461 27.89 -25.46 2.71
N ILE A 462 27.17 -25.23 3.80
CA ILE A 462 27.12 -23.93 4.50
C ILE A 462 27.96 -24.09 5.77
N ILE A 463 29.13 -23.43 5.82
CA ILE A 463 30.15 -23.63 6.86
C ILE A 463 30.22 -22.39 7.76
N SER A 464 30.14 -22.58 9.08
CA SER A 464 30.35 -21.52 10.07
C SER A 464 31.80 -21.07 10.07
N ARG A 465 32.05 -19.78 9.87
CA ARG A 465 33.41 -19.21 9.91
C ARG A 465 34.02 -19.20 11.31
N ASP A 466 33.18 -19.29 12.35
CA ASP A 466 33.67 -19.32 13.74
C ASP A 466 34.17 -20.70 14.16
N THR A 467 33.44 -21.75 13.81
CA THR A 467 33.66 -23.10 14.35
C THR A 467 34.13 -24.12 13.31
N GLY A 468 34.01 -23.80 12.01
CA GLY A 468 34.23 -24.75 10.92
C GLY A 468 33.17 -25.86 10.82
N ARG A 469 32.09 -25.79 11.62
CA ARG A 469 30.95 -26.72 11.56
C ARG A 469 30.03 -26.37 10.39
N CYS A 470 29.31 -27.35 9.88
CA CYS A 470 28.33 -27.18 8.81
C CYS A 470 26.91 -27.13 9.33
N LEU A 471 26.08 -26.33 8.67
CA LEU A 471 24.62 -26.45 8.74
C LEU A 471 24.22 -27.74 8.00
N GLU A 472 23.50 -28.63 8.66
CA GLU A 472 23.22 -29.99 8.19
C GLU A 472 21.79 -30.38 8.58
N VAL A 473 21.27 -31.42 7.92
CA VAL A 473 19.97 -32.04 8.23
C VAL A 473 20.19 -33.44 8.78
N GLU A 474 19.52 -33.77 9.87
CA GLU A 474 19.57 -35.07 10.54
C GLU A 474 18.16 -35.66 10.63
N MET A 475 18.02 -36.97 10.44
CA MET A 475 16.76 -37.66 10.73
C MET A 475 16.62 -37.86 12.24
N SER A 476 15.48 -37.45 12.80
CA SER A 476 15.23 -37.54 14.24
C SER A 476 13.77 -37.88 14.50
N LYS A 477 13.52 -38.91 15.32
CA LYS A 477 12.16 -39.32 15.70
C LYS A 477 11.43 -38.26 16.51
N ASP A 478 12.18 -37.43 17.23
CA ASP A 478 11.65 -36.35 18.09
C ASP A 478 11.46 -35.03 17.33
N ALA A 479 11.72 -34.99 16.02
CA ALA A 479 11.60 -33.78 15.22
C ALA A 479 10.28 -33.73 14.44
N ASN A 480 9.74 -32.52 14.28
CA ASN A 480 8.60 -32.30 13.40
C ASN A 480 8.95 -32.77 11.99
N PHE A 481 8.07 -33.61 11.41
CA PHE A 481 8.27 -34.25 10.10
C PHE A 481 9.51 -35.18 10.01
N GLY A 482 10.09 -35.59 11.14
CA GLY A 482 11.22 -36.54 11.17
C GLY A 482 12.57 -35.94 10.78
N LEU A 483 12.66 -34.63 10.53
CA LEU A 483 13.86 -33.93 10.08
C LEU A 483 14.24 -32.82 11.06
N ARG A 484 15.52 -32.75 11.44
CA ARG A 484 16.05 -31.73 12.33
C ARG A 484 17.16 -30.94 11.66
N LEU A 485 17.08 -29.62 11.76
CA LEU A 485 18.15 -28.72 11.39
C LEU A 485 19.22 -28.71 12.50
N VAL A 486 20.48 -28.96 12.14
CA VAL A 486 21.59 -29.04 13.09
C VAL A 486 22.86 -28.34 12.59
N VAL A 487 23.74 -27.97 13.51
CA VAL A 487 25.10 -27.49 13.25
C VAL A 487 26.09 -28.50 13.82
N GLN A 488 26.85 -29.16 12.96
CA GLN A 488 27.74 -30.26 13.33
C GLN A 488 28.93 -30.40 12.39
N ARG A 489 29.78 -31.42 12.59
CA ARG A 489 30.88 -31.71 11.66
C ARG A 489 30.32 -31.96 10.25
N CYS A 490 30.94 -31.33 9.26
CA CYS A 490 30.54 -31.43 7.87
C CYS A 490 30.50 -32.87 7.37
N SER A 491 29.36 -33.27 6.83
CA SER A 491 29.12 -34.63 6.29
C SER A 491 29.06 -34.67 4.77
N GLY A 492 29.24 -33.52 4.12
CA GLY A 492 29.18 -33.36 2.66
C GLY A 492 27.77 -33.05 2.14
N GLN A 493 26.84 -32.61 2.99
CA GLN A 493 25.54 -32.15 2.55
C GLN A 493 25.65 -30.87 1.72
N LYS A 494 24.80 -30.81 0.69
CA LYS A 494 24.78 -29.72 -0.28
C LYS A 494 23.53 -28.88 -0.07
N TRP A 495 23.74 -27.57 -0.02
CA TRP A 495 22.70 -26.57 0.06
C TRP A 495 22.62 -25.78 -1.24
N MET A 496 21.41 -25.33 -1.55
CA MET A 496 21.11 -24.53 -2.72
C MET A 496 20.22 -23.36 -2.30
N ILE A 497 20.56 -22.15 -2.73
CA ILE A 497 19.68 -20.99 -2.64
C ILE A 497 19.11 -20.73 -4.04
N ARG A 498 17.79 -20.56 -4.12
CA ARG A 498 17.03 -20.63 -5.38
C ARG A 498 17.41 -19.56 -6.41
N ASN A 499 17.47 -18.29 -6.01
CA ASN A 499 17.57 -17.14 -6.92
C ASN A 499 18.91 -16.40 -6.76
N TRP A 500 19.39 -15.75 -7.82
CA TRP A 500 20.65 -15.00 -7.82
C TRP A 500 20.44 -13.59 -8.37
N ILE A 501 21.05 -12.58 -7.73
CA ILE A 501 20.97 -11.17 -8.16
C ILE A 501 21.80 -10.96 -9.43
N LYS A 502 23.01 -11.51 -9.44
CA LYS A 502 23.88 -11.65 -10.60
C LYS A 502 24.45 -13.06 -10.57
N HIS A 503 24.37 -13.79 -11.68
CA HIS A 503 25.01 -15.11 -11.73
C HIS A 503 26.51 -14.96 -11.49
N PRO A 504 27.14 -15.83 -10.67
CA PRO A 504 28.58 -15.87 -10.58
C PRO A 504 29.10 -16.16 -12.00
N ARG A 505 29.96 -15.28 -12.51
CA ARG A 505 30.69 -15.57 -13.75
C ARG A 505 31.53 -16.80 -13.45
N HIS A 506 31.19 -17.91 -14.11
CA HIS A 506 31.93 -19.16 -14.00
C HIS A 506 33.33 -19.04 -14.59
#